data_AF-A0A918H8I2-F1
#
_entry.id   AF-A0A918H8I2-F1
#
_cell.length_a   1.000
_cell.length_b   1.000
_cell.length_c   1.000
_cell.angle_alpha   90.00
_cell.angle_beta   90.00
_cell.angle_gamma   90.00
#
_symmetry.space_group_name_H-M   'P 1'
#
loop_
_entity.id
_entity.type
_entity.pdbx_description
1 polymer ?
#
loop_
_entity_poly.entity_id
_entity_poly.type
_entity_poly.pdbx_seq_one_letter_code
_entity_poly.pdbx_strand_id
1 'polypeptide(L)'
;MNRPAPAPTEDRRPALTERRPSALAEDGPSPLGGHLDGHRPSPVVEDRPLTLVDGHAHAWSPVSARARFRAGLAGPTAGVSAGHTQVNLISVPADWAYEMLLFCQRNPKPCPVLDVTDAGSWTTVLAEGADLRTDLPRYRVWEHGELVDEPTDARAYWREDLVSFLIGCSFTFEWALAGAGVPIRHVEQGRNVPMYVTNRQCRPAGRLHGPMVVSMRPVPPVHLAAAIRESGLLPAVHGSPVHCGDPSGLGIDDLGRPDFGDPVDAEPDDIPVFWACGVTPQAAVMASRPPFALTHAPGQMFLTDARDEQYRVA
;
A
#
# COMPACT_ATOMS: atom_id res chain seq x y z
N MET A 1 -40.62 52.09 -13.41
CA MET A 1 -41.85 51.44 -13.91
C MET A 1 -41.78 49.98 -13.51
N ASN A 2 -42.33 49.68 -12.33
CA ASN A 2 -42.52 48.34 -11.77
C ASN A 2 -43.85 47.78 -12.29
N ARG A 3 -43.91 46.49 -12.62
CA ARG A 3 -45.17 45.73 -12.72
C ARG A 3 -45.24 44.71 -11.57
N PRO A 4 -46.43 44.44 -11.00
CA PRO A 4 -46.57 43.92 -9.65
C PRO A 4 -46.75 42.39 -9.62
N ALA A 5 -46.36 41.79 -8.49
CA ALA A 5 -46.68 40.41 -8.10
C ALA A 5 -48.10 40.32 -7.51
N PRO A 6 -48.81 39.19 -7.66
CA PRO A 6 -49.95 38.85 -6.82
C PRO A 6 -49.57 37.83 -5.73
N ALA A 7 -50.13 38.01 -4.54
CA ALA A 7 -50.11 37.09 -3.40
C ALA A 7 -51.55 36.60 -3.09
N PRO A 8 -51.78 35.86 -1.99
CA PRO A 8 -51.81 34.40 -1.85
C PRO A 8 -53.24 33.84 -1.68
N THR A 9 -53.45 32.52 -1.67
CA THR A 9 -54.72 31.92 -1.21
C THR A 9 -54.54 30.65 -0.39
N GLU A 10 -55.47 30.48 0.55
CA GLU A 10 -55.46 29.67 1.76
C GLU A 10 -55.67 28.16 1.59
N ASP A 11 -55.02 27.46 2.52
CA ASP A 11 -55.42 26.28 3.28
C ASP A 11 -56.92 25.90 3.30
N ARG A 12 -57.25 24.64 2.97
CA ARG A 12 -58.40 23.89 3.55
C ARG A 12 -58.19 22.36 3.45
N ARG A 13 -58.01 21.71 4.61
CA ARG A 13 -58.47 20.33 4.88
C ARG A 13 -59.96 20.32 5.25
N PRO A 14 -60.64 19.18 5.06
CA PRO A 14 -61.42 18.57 6.17
C PRO A 14 -61.16 17.05 6.26
N ALA A 15 -60.84 16.47 7.43
CA ALA A 15 -61.74 16.02 8.52
C ALA A 15 -62.63 14.82 8.09
N LEU A 16 -62.24 13.60 8.48
CA LEU A 16 -62.69 12.85 9.68
C LEU A 16 -64.00 12.09 9.48
N THR A 17 -63.94 10.76 9.67
CA THR A 17 -65.10 9.99 10.12
C THR A 17 -64.62 9.02 11.21
N GLU A 18 -65.21 9.18 12.38
CA GLU A 18 -64.99 8.45 13.63
C GLU A 18 -65.73 7.09 13.64
N ARG A 19 -65.25 6.11 14.43
CA ARG A 19 -65.88 5.61 15.69
C ARG A 19 -65.32 4.24 16.18
N ARG A 20 -64.54 4.29 17.27
CA ARG A 20 -64.52 3.54 18.58
C ARG A 20 -65.32 2.22 18.79
N PRO A 21 -65.11 1.43 19.90
CA PRO A 21 -63.93 1.20 20.79
C PRO A 21 -63.73 -0.25 21.39
N SER A 22 -62.71 -0.38 22.25
CA SER A 22 -62.44 -1.40 23.31
C SER A 22 -61.67 -2.67 22.88
N ALA A 23 -60.74 -3.26 23.66
CA ALA A 23 -60.56 -3.29 25.10
C ALA A 23 -59.08 -3.41 25.55
N LEU A 24 -58.87 -3.20 26.85
CA LEU A 24 -57.63 -3.33 27.62
C LEU A 24 -57.21 -4.80 27.83
N ALA A 25 -55.91 -5.09 27.78
CA ALA A 25 -55.19 -6.09 28.59
C ALA A 25 -53.67 -5.95 28.30
N GLU A 26 -52.91 -5.34 29.20
CA GLU A 26 -52.04 -5.96 30.23
C GLU A 26 -50.59 -6.16 29.77
N ASP A 27 -49.68 -5.63 30.59
CA ASP A 27 -48.22 -5.56 30.44
C ASP A 27 -47.54 -6.94 30.55
N GLY A 28 -46.51 -7.13 29.72
CA GLY A 28 -45.49 -8.17 29.87
C GLY A 28 -44.18 -7.74 29.21
N PRO A 29 -43.00 -7.92 29.86
CA PRO A 29 -41.76 -7.33 29.40
C PRO A 29 -41.17 -8.13 28.23
N SER A 30 -40.86 -7.44 27.13
CA SER A 30 -40.15 -8.03 25.99
C SER A 30 -38.64 -7.82 26.15
N PRO A 31 -37.80 -8.88 26.05
CA PRO A 31 -36.36 -8.77 26.23
C PRO A 31 -35.70 -8.21 24.96
N LEU A 32 -34.79 -7.26 25.20
CA LEU A 32 -33.81 -6.73 24.26
C LEU A 32 -32.95 -7.86 23.68
N GLY A 33 -32.80 -7.88 22.35
CA GLY A 33 -31.94 -8.83 21.65
C GLY A 33 -32.00 -8.66 20.13
N GLY A 34 -31.75 -7.45 19.64
CA GLY A 34 -31.59 -7.20 18.21
C GLY A 34 -30.28 -7.80 17.72
N HIS A 35 -30.36 -8.92 17.00
CA HIS A 35 -29.28 -9.40 16.16
C HIS A 35 -28.94 -8.32 15.12
N LEU A 36 -27.77 -7.70 15.27
CA LEU A 36 -27.14 -6.94 14.20
C LEU A 36 -26.55 -7.94 13.22
N ASP A 37 -26.98 -7.81 11.97
CA ASP A 37 -26.58 -8.61 10.82
C ASP A 37 -25.06 -8.76 10.75
N GLY A 38 -24.62 -10.02 10.69
CA GLY A 38 -23.24 -10.38 10.45
C GLY A 38 -22.79 -9.85 9.10
N HIS A 39 -21.92 -8.86 9.12
CA HIS A 39 -20.99 -8.60 8.03
C HIS A 39 -20.18 -9.88 7.84
N ARG A 40 -20.56 -10.70 6.86
CA ARG A 40 -19.71 -11.81 6.41
C ARG A 40 -18.42 -11.15 5.90
N PRO A 41 -17.25 -11.43 6.49
CA PRO A 41 -16.01 -11.05 5.83
C PRO A 41 -16.01 -11.71 4.45
N SER A 42 -15.75 -10.90 3.42
CA SER A 42 -15.40 -11.43 2.09
C SER A 42 -14.33 -12.50 2.26
N PRO A 43 -14.38 -13.61 1.51
CA PRO A 43 -13.37 -14.66 1.64
C PRO A 43 -12.01 -14.02 1.39
N VAL A 44 -11.13 -14.09 2.39
CA VAL A 44 -9.71 -13.76 2.24
C VAL A 44 -9.20 -14.71 1.17
N VAL A 45 -9.09 -14.22 -0.06
CA VAL A 45 -8.26 -14.88 -1.05
C VAL A 45 -6.87 -14.86 -0.42
N GLU A 46 -6.36 -16.03 -0.03
CA GLU A 46 -5.00 -16.12 0.47
C GLU A 46 -4.10 -15.51 -0.61
N ASP A 47 -3.54 -14.32 -0.35
CA ASP A 47 -2.59 -13.61 -1.20
C ASP A 47 -1.26 -14.40 -1.18
N ARG A 48 -1.29 -15.62 -1.72
CA ARG A 48 -0.12 -16.50 -1.83
C ARG A 48 0.86 -15.91 -2.82
N PRO A 49 2.18 -15.89 -2.51
CA PRO A 49 3.18 -15.41 -3.45
C PRO A 49 3.03 -16.02 -4.84
N LEU A 50 3.04 -15.19 -5.87
CA LEU A 50 2.77 -15.64 -7.24
C LEU A 50 3.80 -16.64 -7.76
N THR A 51 5.02 -16.61 -7.22
CA THR A 51 6.08 -17.58 -7.49
C THR A 51 5.77 -18.99 -6.96
N LEU A 52 4.86 -19.12 -6.00
CA LEU A 52 4.33 -20.41 -5.55
C LEU A 52 3.11 -20.86 -6.36
N VAL A 53 2.37 -19.90 -6.94
CA VAL A 53 1.24 -20.18 -7.83
C VAL A 53 1.73 -20.66 -9.20
N ASP A 54 2.78 -20.03 -9.72
CA ASP A 54 3.50 -20.46 -10.92
C ASP A 54 5.02 -20.39 -10.67
N GLY A 55 5.66 -21.55 -10.63
CA GLY A 55 7.12 -21.67 -10.47
C GLY A 55 7.91 -20.96 -11.58
N HIS A 56 7.30 -20.65 -12.73
CA HIS A 56 7.91 -19.89 -13.82
C HIS A 56 7.65 -18.37 -13.73
N ALA A 57 6.97 -17.87 -12.70
CA ALA A 57 6.69 -16.44 -12.55
C ALA A 57 7.97 -15.58 -12.52
N HIS A 58 9.07 -16.14 -12.00
CA HIS A 58 10.38 -15.50 -12.04
C HIS A 58 10.90 -15.22 -13.45
N ALA A 59 10.48 -16.01 -14.44
CA ALA A 59 10.91 -15.92 -15.84
C ALA A 59 9.92 -15.16 -16.72
N TRP A 60 8.78 -14.70 -16.20
CA TRP A 60 7.86 -13.87 -16.97
C TRP A 60 8.54 -12.56 -17.37
N SER A 61 8.33 -12.10 -18.61
CA SER A 61 8.66 -10.72 -18.95
C SER A 61 7.75 -9.75 -18.19
N PRO A 62 8.21 -8.52 -17.86
CA PRO A 62 7.37 -7.52 -17.19
C PRO A 62 6.04 -7.27 -17.90
N VAL A 63 6.06 -7.14 -19.23
CA VAL A 63 4.86 -6.99 -20.06
C VAL A 63 3.87 -8.14 -19.84
N SER A 64 4.36 -9.38 -19.82
CA SER A 64 3.51 -10.56 -19.62
C SER A 64 2.97 -10.64 -18.19
N ALA A 65 3.74 -10.21 -17.19
CA ALA A 65 3.27 -10.13 -15.80
C ALA A 65 2.15 -9.09 -15.66
N ARG A 66 2.37 -7.86 -16.15
CA ARG A 66 1.36 -6.79 -16.17
C ARG A 66 0.08 -7.21 -16.89
N ALA A 67 0.18 -7.90 -18.02
CA ALA A 67 -0.99 -8.42 -18.74
C ALA A 67 -1.81 -9.44 -17.91
N ARG A 68 -1.15 -10.24 -17.06
CA ARG A 68 -1.85 -11.17 -16.16
C ARG A 68 -2.52 -10.43 -15.01
N PHE A 69 -1.88 -9.42 -14.44
CA PHE A 69 -2.48 -8.57 -13.39
C PHE A 69 -3.73 -7.86 -13.92
N ARG A 70 -3.64 -7.30 -15.13
CA ARG A 70 -4.77 -6.72 -15.85
C ARG A 70 -5.92 -7.70 -16.08
N ALA A 71 -5.63 -9.00 -16.20
CA ALA A 71 -6.63 -10.05 -16.33
C ALA A 71 -7.20 -10.54 -14.97
N GLY A 72 -6.76 -9.97 -13.85
CA GLY A 72 -7.25 -10.26 -12.50
C GLY A 72 -6.35 -11.20 -11.69
N LEU A 73 -5.14 -11.53 -12.14
CA LEU A 73 -4.19 -12.25 -11.31
C LEU A 73 -3.73 -11.34 -10.16
N ALA A 74 -4.00 -11.76 -8.91
CA ALA A 74 -3.62 -11.04 -7.70
C ALA A 74 -2.70 -11.90 -6.83
N GLY A 75 -1.86 -11.25 -6.02
CA GLY A 75 -0.92 -11.89 -5.10
C GLY A 75 0.44 -11.18 -5.05
N PRO A 76 1.28 -11.49 -4.04
CA PRO A 76 2.58 -10.87 -3.88
C PRO A 76 3.49 -11.05 -5.09
N THR A 77 4.15 -9.97 -5.50
CA THR A 77 5.01 -9.88 -6.68
C THR A 77 6.48 -10.19 -6.39
N ALA A 78 6.81 -10.57 -5.15
CA ALA A 78 8.16 -10.98 -4.76
C ALA A 78 8.70 -12.08 -5.70
N GLY A 79 9.84 -11.82 -6.32
CA GLY A 79 10.48 -12.76 -7.24
C GLY A 79 9.83 -12.89 -8.63
N VAL A 80 8.73 -12.21 -8.93
CA VAL A 80 8.15 -12.17 -10.29
C VAL A 80 9.02 -11.31 -11.20
N SER A 81 9.26 -11.77 -12.44
CA SER A 81 10.09 -11.08 -13.44
C SER A 81 11.48 -10.71 -12.91
N ALA A 82 12.19 -11.68 -12.35
CA ALA A 82 13.47 -11.50 -11.67
C ALA A 82 14.47 -10.62 -12.46
N GLY A 83 15.13 -9.70 -11.77
CA GLY A 83 16.08 -8.72 -12.34
C GLY A 83 15.43 -7.48 -12.96
N HIS A 84 14.11 -7.32 -12.84
CA HIS A 84 13.40 -6.10 -13.23
C HIS A 84 12.90 -5.34 -12.02
N THR A 85 12.93 -4.01 -12.16
CA THR A 85 12.59 -3.12 -11.06
C THR A 85 11.11 -3.14 -10.78
N GLN A 86 10.79 -3.28 -9.49
CA GLN A 86 9.44 -3.14 -8.98
C GLN A 86 9.32 -1.81 -8.23
N VAL A 87 8.16 -1.18 -8.34
CA VAL A 87 7.89 0.11 -7.71
C VAL A 87 6.60 0.11 -6.93
N ASN A 88 6.65 0.81 -5.81
CA ASN A 88 5.50 1.20 -5.03
C ASN A 88 4.74 2.30 -5.79
N LEU A 89 3.41 2.25 -5.72
CA LEU A 89 2.54 3.31 -6.23
C LEU A 89 1.93 4.10 -5.07
N ILE A 90 1.95 5.43 -5.17
CA ILE A 90 1.07 6.34 -4.43
C ILE A 90 0.56 7.45 -5.36
N SER A 91 -0.75 7.61 -5.41
CA SER A 91 -1.43 8.65 -6.18
C SER A 91 -2.23 9.53 -5.23
N VAL A 92 -2.05 10.84 -5.35
CA VAL A 92 -2.71 11.85 -4.51
C VAL A 92 -3.33 12.93 -5.40
N PRO A 93 -4.38 13.64 -4.93
CA PRO A 93 -4.89 14.82 -5.61
C PRO A 93 -3.80 15.85 -5.92
N ALA A 94 -3.94 16.58 -7.02
CA ALA A 94 -2.95 17.52 -7.52
C ALA A 94 -2.60 18.62 -6.50
N ASP A 95 -3.55 19.03 -5.66
CA ASP A 95 -3.30 20.01 -4.59
C ASP A 95 -2.44 19.44 -3.43
N TRP A 96 -2.26 18.12 -3.35
CA TRP A 96 -1.34 17.44 -2.42
C TRP A 96 -0.02 17.03 -3.09
N ALA A 97 0.05 17.01 -4.41
CA ALA A 97 1.20 16.49 -5.16
C ALA A 97 2.52 17.22 -4.84
N TYR A 98 2.48 18.56 -4.68
CA TYR A 98 3.68 19.32 -4.30
C TYR A 98 4.25 18.89 -2.95
N GLU A 99 3.38 18.73 -1.95
CA GLU A 99 3.79 18.30 -0.62
C GLU A 99 4.28 16.86 -0.63
N MET A 100 3.65 15.99 -1.44
CA MET A 100 4.09 14.61 -1.63
C MET A 100 5.49 14.54 -2.24
N LEU A 101 5.74 15.31 -3.31
CA LEU A 101 7.07 15.40 -3.92
C LEU A 101 8.11 15.92 -2.93
N LEU A 102 7.78 16.97 -2.18
CA LEU A 102 8.66 17.54 -1.17
C LEU A 102 8.90 16.57 0.00
N PHE A 103 7.90 15.80 0.39
CA PHE A 103 8.02 14.74 1.39
C PHE A 103 8.98 13.65 0.91
N CYS A 104 8.83 13.17 -0.33
CA CYS A 104 9.75 12.22 -0.93
C CYS A 104 11.18 12.76 -0.95
N GLN A 105 11.36 14.00 -1.44
CA GLN A 105 12.68 14.63 -1.52
C GLN A 105 13.35 14.83 -0.15
N ARG A 106 12.56 15.11 0.89
CA ARG A 106 13.06 15.23 2.27
C ARG A 106 13.38 13.88 2.91
N ASN A 107 12.79 12.80 2.39
CA ASN A 107 12.89 11.45 2.93
C ASN A 107 13.28 10.44 1.83
N PRO A 108 14.44 10.63 1.15
CA PRO A 108 14.77 9.87 -0.06
C PRO A 108 15.03 8.38 0.21
N LYS A 109 15.41 7.99 1.44
CA LYS A 109 15.60 6.58 1.82
C LYS A 109 14.28 5.79 1.79
N PRO A 110 13.23 6.19 2.53
CA PRO A 110 11.93 5.51 2.45
C PRO A 110 11.11 5.85 1.20
N CYS A 111 11.42 6.95 0.50
CA CYS A 111 10.62 7.47 -0.62
C CYS A 111 11.46 7.83 -1.85
N PRO A 112 12.30 6.92 -2.40
CA PRO A 112 13.08 7.21 -3.59
C PRO A 112 12.18 7.24 -4.83
N VAL A 113 11.88 8.43 -5.35
CA VAL A 113 11.00 8.60 -6.52
C VAL A 113 11.75 8.26 -7.80
N LEU A 114 11.18 7.37 -8.61
CA LEU A 114 11.67 7.01 -9.95
C LEU A 114 10.92 7.71 -11.08
N ASP A 115 9.62 7.94 -10.90
CA ASP A 115 8.79 8.66 -11.88
C ASP A 115 7.62 9.36 -11.19
N VAL A 116 7.13 10.44 -11.81
CA VAL A 116 5.96 11.20 -11.39
C VAL A 116 5.12 11.51 -12.62
N THR A 117 3.86 11.11 -12.61
CA THR A 117 2.96 11.32 -13.74
C THR A 117 2.42 12.75 -13.76
N ASP A 118 2.00 13.23 -14.93
CA ASP A 118 1.09 14.38 -14.99
C ASP A 118 -0.25 14.05 -14.30
N ALA A 119 -0.98 15.09 -13.88
CA ALA A 119 -2.30 14.92 -13.27
C ALA A 119 -3.27 14.20 -14.22
N GLY A 120 -3.97 13.19 -13.71
CA GLY A 120 -4.92 12.37 -14.43
C GLY A 120 -4.29 11.31 -15.34
N SER A 121 -2.98 11.39 -15.58
CA SER A 121 -2.28 10.39 -16.39
C SER A 121 -2.19 9.05 -15.67
N TRP A 122 -2.36 7.97 -16.42
CA TRP A 122 -2.22 6.58 -15.96
C TRP A 122 -1.03 5.87 -16.62
N THR A 123 -0.23 6.59 -17.40
CA THR A 123 0.96 6.05 -18.08
C THR A 123 2.22 6.50 -17.36
N THR A 124 3.26 5.66 -17.38
CA THR A 124 4.58 5.95 -16.83
C THR A 124 5.65 5.69 -17.88
N VAL A 125 6.75 6.46 -17.84
CA VAL A 125 7.91 6.21 -18.71
C VAL A 125 8.70 4.96 -18.31
N LEU A 126 8.44 4.41 -17.12
CA LEU A 126 9.12 3.21 -16.63
C LEU A 126 8.63 1.92 -17.31
N ALA A 127 7.50 1.98 -18.02
CA ALA A 127 6.92 0.81 -18.67
C ALA A 127 6.05 1.20 -19.87
N GLU A 128 6.54 0.90 -21.08
CA GLU A 128 5.84 1.27 -22.30
C GLU A 128 4.53 0.47 -22.44
N GLY A 129 3.44 1.16 -22.79
CA GLY A 129 2.12 0.55 -22.97
C GLY A 129 1.45 0.04 -21.67
N ALA A 130 2.02 0.35 -20.50
CA ALA A 130 1.42 0.02 -19.22
C ALA A 130 0.25 0.95 -18.87
N ASP A 131 -0.67 0.42 -18.06
CA ASP A 131 -1.79 1.15 -17.48
C ASP A 131 -1.77 1.00 -15.95
N LEU A 132 -1.39 2.08 -15.25
CA LEU A 132 -1.28 2.07 -13.79
C LEU A 132 -2.59 1.77 -13.07
N ARG A 133 -3.74 1.84 -13.75
CA ARG A 133 -5.06 1.52 -13.18
C ARG A 133 -5.35 0.03 -13.10
N THR A 134 -4.65 -0.79 -13.88
CA THR A 134 -4.94 -2.23 -13.99
C THR A 134 -3.72 -3.14 -13.89
N ASP A 135 -2.52 -2.60 -14.03
CA ASP A 135 -1.30 -3.40 -14.17
C ASP A 135 -0.58 -3.66 -12.84
N LEU A 136 -1.26 -3.42 -11.71
CA LEU A 136 -0.85 -3.91 -10.40
C LEU A 136 -1.79 -5.03 -9.96
N PRO A 137 -1.31 -6.03 -9.19
CA PRO A 137 -2.17 -7.11 -8.73
C PRO A 137 -3.27 -6.64 -7.77
N ARG A 138 -3.00 -5.62 -6.94
CA ARG A 138 -3.98 -5.04 -6.00
C ARG A 138 -3.63 -3.62 -5.59
N TYR A 139 -4.66 -2.83 -5.34
CA TYR A 139 -4.62 -1.44 -4.90
C TYR A 139 -5.20 -1.29 -3.49
N ARG A 140 -5.00 -0.11 -2.90
CA ARG A 140 -5.65 0.36 -1.68
C ARG A 140 -6.20 1.75 -1.92
N VAL A 141 -7.48 1.93 -1.63
CA VAL A 141 -8.17 3.21 -1.72
C VAL A 141 -8.28 3.80 -0.32
N TRP A 142 -7.83 5.04 -0.16
CA TRP A 142 -7.80 5.73 1.11
C TRP A 142 -8.66 6.98 1.06
N GLU A 143 -9.54 7.16 2.03
CA GLU A 143 -10.32 8.39 2.21
C GLU A 143 -10.11 8.92 3.62
N HIS A 144 -9.69 10.18 3.74
CA HIS A 144 -9.38 10.81 5.03
C HIS A 144 -8.41 10.01 5.92
N GLY A 145 -7.47 9.28 5.29
CA GLY A 145 -6.48 8.44 5.94
C GLY A 145 -6.96 7.03 6.33
N GLU A 146 -8.22 6.70 6.08
CA GLU A 146 -8.80 5.38 6.35
C GLU A 146 -8.84 4.53 5.07
N LEU A 147 -8.55 3.24 5.19
CA LEU A 147 -8.64 2.28 4.07
C LEU A 147 -10.11 1.93 3.81
N VAL A 148 -10.61 2.27 2.61
CA VAL A 148 -12.04 2.08 2.25
C VAL A 148 -12.29 0.99 1.21
N ASP A 149 -11.29 0.61 0.42
CA ASP A 149 -11.38 -0.49 -0.55
C ASP A 149 -10.01 -1.06 -0.93
N GLU A 150 -9.97 -2.30 -1.43
CA GLU A 150 -8.76 -3.00 -1.90
C GLU A 150 -8.96 -3.68 -3.27
N PRO A 151 -9.25 -2.92 -4.34
CA PRO A 151 -9.61 -3.50 -5.63
C PRO A 151 -8.39 -4.05 -6.38
N THR A 152 -8.62 -4.95 -7.33
CA THR A 152 -7.62 -5.38 -8.33
C THR A 152 -7.68 -4.54 -9.62
N ASP A 153 -8.60 -3.58 -9.68
CA ASP A 153 -8.80 -2.66 -10.79
C ASP A 153 -9.17 -1.28 -10.22
N ALA A 154 -8.31 -0.28 -10.44
CA ALA A 154 -8.48 1.05 -9.88
C ALA A 154 -9.18 2.04 -10.82
N ARG A 155 -9.70 1.61 -11.99
CA ARG A 155 -10.31 2.53 -12.97
C ARG A 155 -11.49 3.31 -12.40
N ALA A 156 -12.28 2.69 -11.52
CA ALA A 156 -13.42 3.36 -10.87
C ALA A 156 -12.99 4.47 -9.88
N TYR A 157 -11.76 4.40 -9.37
CA TYR A 157 -11.20 5.33 -8.39
C TYR A 157 -10.24 6.34 -9.01
N TRP A 158 -9.89 6.19 -10.29
CA TRP A 158 -8.92 7.05 -10.96
C TRP A 158 -9.56 8.37 -11.37
N ARG A 159 -9.11 9.47 -10.75
CA ARG A 159 -9.61 10.82 -11.02
C ARG A 159 -8.66 11.59 -11.94
N GLU A 160 -9.18 12.58 -12.64
CA GLU A 160 -8.41 13.44 -13.56
C GLU A 160 -7.39 14.35 -12.83
N ASP A 161 -7.51 14.50 -11.52
CA ASP A 161 -6.61 15.30 -10.70
C ASP A 161 -5.57 14.48 -9.94
N LEU A 162 -5.50 13.16 -10.14
CA LEU A 162 -4.49 12.34 -9.45
C LEU A 162 -3.11 12.48 -10.08
N VAL A 163 -2.11 12.78 -9.26
CA VAL A 163 -0.69 12.71 -9.60
C VAL A 163 -0.13 11.46 -8.96
N SER A 164 0.48 10.58 -9.77
CA SER A 164 1.03 9.30 -9.31
C SER A 164 2.54 9.36 -9.18
N PHE A 165 3.04 8.87 -8.05
CA PHE A 165 4.45 8.74 -7.73
C PHE A 165 4.82 7.27 -7.74
N LEU A 166 5.81 6.92 -8.56
CA LEU A 166 6.37 5.58 -8.64
C LEU A 166 7.66 5.59 -7.82
N ILE A 167 7.62 4.91 -6.69
CA ILE A 167 8.67 4.93 -5.67
C ILE A 167 9.42 3.61 -5.68
N GLY A 168 10.74 3.65 -5.75
CA GLY A 168 11.59 2.46 -5.74
C GLY A 168 11.27 1.51 -4.57
N CYS A 169 11.43 0.21 -4.81
CA CYS A 169 11.07 -0.85 -3.86
C CYS A 169 12.26 -1.75 -3.51
N SER A 170 12.14 -2.43 -2.36
CA SER A 170 13.13 -3.36 -1.80
C SER A 170 13.32 -4.64 -2.60
N PHE A 171 12.34 -5.05 -3.41
CA PHE A 171 12.46 -6.32 -4.14
C PHE A 171 13.57 -6.30 -5.19
N THR A 172 13.96 -5.11 -5.66
CA THR A 172 15.12 -4.90 -6.53
C THR A 172 16.46 -5.31 -5.90
N PHE A 173 16.60 -5.32 -4.56
CA PHE A 173 17.85 -5.78 -3.95
C PHE A 173 17.83 -7.25 -3.50
N GLU A 174 16.67 -7.92 -3.47
CA GLU A 174 16.61 -9.32 -3.02
C GLU A 174 17.42 -10.23 -3.94
N TRP A 175 17.42 -9.94 -5.23
CA TRP A 175 18.31 -10.59 -6.18
C TRP A 175 19.78 -10.29 -5.87
N ALA A 176 20.14 -9.05 -5.54
CA ALA A 176 21.52 -8.67 -5.21
C ALA A 176 21.99 -9.33 -3.89
N LEU A 177 21.11 -9.43 -2.90
CA LEU A 177 21.35 -10.12 -1.64
C LEU A 177 21.50 -11.64 -1.86
N ALA A 178 20.57 -12.26 -2.58
CA ALA A 178 20.62 -13.67 -2.92
C ALA A 178 21.88 -14.01 -3.75
N GLY A 179 22.23 -13.16 -4.72
CA GLY A 179 23.45 -13.28 -5.52
C GLY A 179 24.73 -13.16 -4.69
N ALA A 180 24.70 -12.47 -3.56
CA ALA A 180 25.78 -12.41 -2.58
C ALA A 180 25.70 -13.50 -1.49
N GLY A 181 24.79 -14.47 -1.64
CA GLY A 181 24.59 -15.59 -0.72
C GLY A 181 23.85 -15.23 0.56
N VAL A 182 23.23 -14.04 0.65
CA VAL A 182 22.41 -13.67 1.81
C VAL A 182 21.04 -14.36 1.69
N PRO A 183 20.64 -15.20 2.66
CA PRO A 183 19.34 -15.88 2.61
C PRO A 183 18.18 -14.89 2.72
N ILE A 184 17.10 -15.16 1.99
CA ILE A 184 15.90 -14.32 1.98
C ILE A 184 14.76 -15.13 2.61
N ARG A 185 14.73 -15.14 3.95
CA ARG A 185 13.87 -16.03 4.75
C ARG A 185 12.39 -16.00 4.37
N HIS A 186 11.82 -14.81 4.12
CA HIS A 186 10.41 -14.70 3.73
C HIS A 186 10.14 -15.34 2.37
N VAL A 187 11.06 -15.23 1.41
CA VAL A 187 10.95 -15.91 0.10
C VAL A 187 11.06 -17.42 0.28
N GLU A 188 12.04 -17.90 1.05
CA GLU A 188 12.23 -19.33 1.38
C GLU A 188 10.99 -19.93 2.05
N GLN A 189 10.27 -19.14 2.85
CA GLN A 189 9.08 -19.55 3.59
C GLN A 189 7.76 -19.27 2.85
N GLY A 190 7.80 -18.65 1.66
CA GLY A 190 6.58 -18.32 0.93
C GLY A 190 5.70 -17.26 1.60
N ARG A 191 6.32 -16.31 2.29
CA ARG A 191 5.69 -15.27 3.11
C ARG A 191 5.96 -13.88 2.55
N ASN A 192 5.06 -12.93 2.78
CA ASN A 192 5.31 -11.52 2.50
C ASN A 192 6.29 -10.96 3.55
N VAL A 193 7.19 -10.07 3.12
CA VAL A 193 8.22 -9.52 4.03
C VAL A 193 7.56 -8.79 5.21
N PRO A 194 8.00 -9.02 6.45
CA PRO A 194 7.45 -8.32 7.61
C PRO A 194 7.88 -6.86 7.59
N MET A 195 6.92 -5.97 7.81
CA MET A 195 7.13 -4.53 7.87
C MET A 195 6.56 -3.95 9.17
N TYR A 196 7.23 -2.93 9.70
CA TYR A 196 6.94 -2.35 11.00
C TYR A 196 6.92 -0.83 10.92
N VAL A 197 5.92 -0.23 11.56
CA VAL A 197 5.82 1.20 11.82
C VAL A 197 6.78 1.52 12.95
N THR A 198 7.74 2.41 12.70
CA THR A 198 8.76 2.76 13.71
C THR A 198 8.38 3.99 14.52
N ASN A 199 9.07 4.20 15.64
CA ASN A 199 9.01 5.47 16.38
C ASN A 199 9.80 6.62 15.72
N ARG A 200 10.51 6.38 14.60
CA ARG A 200 11.30 7.39 13.91
C ARG A 200 10.43 8.16 12.92
N GLN A 201 10.26 9.46 13.15
CA GLN A 201 9.47 10.32 12.28
C GLN A 201 10.22 10.68 10.99
N CYS A 202 9.52 10.66 9.86
CA CYS A 202 9.99 11.30 8.64
C CYS A 202 10.03 12.82 8.82
N ARG A 203 10.91 13.49 8.07
CA ARG A 203 10.92 14.95 8.01
C ARG A 203 9.62 15.41 7.30
N PRO A 204 8.75 16.19 7.96
CA PRO A 204 7.45 16.56 7.40
C PRO A 204 7.59 17.50 6.19
N ALA A 205 6.56 17.59 5.37
CA ALA A 205 6.46 18.50 4.22
C ALA A 205 5.03 19.03 4.08
N GLY A 206 4.82 20.29 4.49
CA GLY A 206 3.48 20.88 4.48
C GLY A 206 2.53 20.08 5.39
N ARG A 207 1.38 19.67 4.85
CA ARG A 207 0.41 18.81 5.54
C ARG A 207 0.90 17.37 5.76
N LEU A 208 1.88 16.90 5.00
CA LEU A 208 2.35 15.51 5.09
C LEU A 208 3.36 15.30 6.23
N HIS A 209 3.04 14.35 7.10
CA HIS A 209 3.86 13.84 8.19
C HIS A 209 3.56 12.36 8.45
N GLY A 210 4.47 11.66 9.10
CA GLY A 210 4.26 10.27 9.49
C GLY A 210 5.53 9.57 9.94
N PRO A 211 5.39 8.40 10.58
CA PRO A 211 6.53 7.56 10.93
C PRO A 211 7.15 6.92 9.69
N MET A 212 8.45 6.64 9.76
CA MET A 212 9.11 5.75 8.80
C MET A 212 8.63 4.32 9.05
N VAL A 213 8.30 3.61 7.97
CA VAL A 213 8.06 2.16 7.99
C VAL A 213 9.33 1.46 7.55
N VAL A 214 9.65 0.34 8.18
CA VAL A 214 10.80 -0.51 7.80
C VAL A 214 10.35 -1.90 7.42
N SER A 215 11.03 -2.52 6.45
CA SER A 215 10.98 -3.98 6.26
C SER A 215 12.13 -4.62 7.02
N MET A 216 11.92 -5.82 7.54
CA MET A 216 12.93 -6.55 8.30
C MET A 216 13.30 -7.85 7.58
N ARG A 217 14.60 -8.15 7.49
CA ARG A 217 15.09 -9.47 7.06
C ARG A 217 16.05 -10.00 8.14
N PRO A 218 15.89 -11.25 8.60
CA PRO A 218 16.90 -11.93 9.40
C PRO A 218 18.14 -12.20 8.52
N VAL A 219 19.32 -11.77 8.97
CA VAL A 219 20.56 -11.91 8.21
C VAL A 219 21.62 -12.62 9.06
N PRO A 220 22.20 -13.74 8.59
CA PRO A 220 23.26 -14.41 9.31
C PRO A 220 24.47 -13.47 9.50
N PRO A 221 25.20 -13.53 10.64
CA PRO A 221 26.29 -12.60 10.93
C PRO A 221 27.38 -12.59 9.85
N VAL A 222 27.69 -13.76 9.28
CA VAL A 222 28.67 -13.91 8.19
C VAL A 222 28.28 -13.16 6.91
N HIS A 223 26.99 -12.91 6.71
CA HIS A 223 26.44 -12.24 5.53
C HIS A 223 26.10 -10.77 5.77
N LEU A 224 26.17 -10.27 7.01
CA LEU A 224 25.77 -8.88 7.34
C LEU A 224 26.54 -7.83 6.53
N ALA A 225 27.87 -7.98 6.42
CA ALA A 225 28.70 -7.04 5.66
C ALA A 225 28.35 -7.03 4.17
N ALA A 226 28.04 -8.20 3.60
CA ALA A 226 27.56 -8.30 2.23
C ALA A 226 26.18 -7.63 2.10
N ALA A 227 25.25 -7.89 3.02
CA ALA A 227 23.92 -7.31 2.97
C ALA A 227 23.93 -5.78 3.00
N ILE A 228 24.75 -5.19 3.87
CA ILE A 228 24.94 -3.73 3.95
C ILE A 228 25.54 -3.18 2.65
N ARG A 229 26.60 -3.82 2.13
CA ARG A 229 27.29 -3.37 0.92
C ARG A 229 26.38 -3.44 -0.30
N GLU A 230 25.80 -4.61 -0.57
CA GLU A 230 25.01 -4.84 -1.79
C GLU A 230 23.76 -3.96 -1.83
N SER A 231 23.05 -3.81 -0.71
CA SER A 231 21.90 -2.88 -0.64
C SER A 231 22.32 -1.41 -0.71
N GLY A 232 23.50 -1.06 -0.18
CA GLY A 232 24.07 0.29 -0.26
C GLY A 232 24.39 0.77 -1.68
N LEU A 233 24.64 -0.16 -2.61
CA LEU A 233 24.91 0.14 -4.03
C LEU A 233 23.64 0.48 -4.82
N LEU A 234 22.46 0.50 -4.20
CA LEU A 234 21.18 0.78 -4.85
C LEU A 234 20.44 1.99 -4.22
N PRO A 235 21.10 3.16 -4.07
CA PRO A 235 20.54 4.28 -3.31
C PRO A 235 19.30 4.92 -3.96
N ALA A 236 19.13 4.76 -5.28
CA ALA A 236 18.03 5.33 -6.04
C ALA A 236 16.72 4.51 -5.97
N VAL A 237 16.76 3.32 -5.35
CA VAL A 237 15.58 2.44 -5.21
C VAL A 237 15.36 1.99 -3.78
N HIS A 238 16.42 1.92 -2.96
CA HIS A 238 16.29 1.51 -1.57
C HIS A 238 17.45 1.97 -0.66
N GLY A 239 18.69 1.65 -1.03
CA GLY A 239 19.88 1.94 -0.23
C GLY A 239 20.12 1.04 0.98
N SER A 240 21.12 1.44 1.78
CA SER A 240 21.61 0.68 2.94
C SER A 240 20.60 0.56 4.10
N PRO A 241 20.77 -0.42 5.01
CA PRO A 241 19.93 -0.55 6.19
C PRO A 241 19.86 0.75 7.01
N VAL A 242 18.71 0.97 7.66
CA VAL A 242 18.49 2.09 8.59
C VAL A 242 18.73 1.68 10.06
N HIS A 243 18.78 0.38 10.33
CA HIS A 243 19.05 -0.18 11.65
C HIS A 243 19.47 -1.64 11.53
N CYS A 244 20.33 -2.11 12.43
CA CYS A 244 20.74 -3.52 12.54
C CYS A 244 20.76 -3.91 14.02
N GLY A 245 20.24 -5.08 14.36
CA GLY A 245 20.23 -5.59 15.74
C GLY A 245 18.94 -5.28 16.48
N ASP A 246 19.05 -4.81 17.72
CA ASP A 246 17.94 -4.71 18.68
C ASP A 246 16.74 -3.90 18.13
N PRO A 247 15.56 -4.53 17.91
CA PRO A 247 14.37 -3.88 17.36
C PRO A 247 13.82 -2.75 18.24
N SER A 248 14.11 -2.75 19.55
CA SER A 248 13.63 -1.72 20.48
C SER A 248 14.14 -0.31 20.12
N GLY A 249 15.31 -0.23 19.45
CA GLY A 249 15.87 1.03 18.92
C GLY A 249 15.05 1.67 17.77
N LEU A 250 14.04 0.96 17.29
CA LEU A 250 13.01 1.45 16.36
C LEU A 250 11.61 1.50 16.99
N GLY A 251 11.47 1.17 18.27
CA GLY A 251 10.18 1.06 18.95
C GLY A 251 9.39 -0.18 18.54
N ILE A 252 10.07 -1.24 18.10
CA ILE A 252 9.45 -2.52 17.72
C ILE A 252 9.62 -3.47 18.91
N ASP A 253 8.52 -3.83 19.56
CA ASP A 253 8.54 -4.66 20.77
C ASP A 253 8.52 -6.18 20.45
N ASP A 254 7.90 -6.57 19.34
CA ASP A 254 7.68 -7.97 18.97
C ASP A 254 7.79 -8.20 17.46
N LEU A 255 8.82 -8.91 17.02
CA LEU A 255 9.02 -9.29 15.61
C LEU A 255 8.04 -10.37 15.12
N GLY A 256 7.31 -11.04 16.02
CA GLY A 256 6.24 -11.97 15.66
C GLY A 256 4.94 -11.27 15.23
N ARG A 257 4.87 -9.94 15.34
CA ARG A 257 3.67 -9.14 15.08
C ARG A 257 3.95 -7.95 14.16
N PRO A 258 4.25 -8.19 12.88
CA PRO A 258 4.44 -7.09 11.93
C PRO A 258 3.14 -6.30 11.71
N ASP A 259 3.28 -5.00 11.45
CA ASP A 259 2.15 -4.13 11.08
C ASP A 259 1.64 -4.43 9.66
N PHE A 260 2.53 -4.91 8.78
CA PHE A 260 2.21 -5.38 7.44
C PHE A 260 3.04 -6.60 7.05
N GLY A 261 2.46 -7.47 6.20
CA GLY A 261 3.10 -8.71 5.78
C GLY A 261 3.01 -9.80 6.84
N ASP A 262 3.90 -10.79 6.77
CA ASP A 262 3.84 -11.99 7.60
C ASP A 262 5.07 -12.09 8.50
N PRO A 263 4.94 -12.60 9.74
CA PRO A 263 6.11 -12.90 10.58
C PRO A 263 6.98 -13.97 9.91
N VAL A 264 8.29 -13.92 10.14
CA VAL A 264 9.26 -14.86 9.55
C VAL A 264 10.00 -15.60 10.63
N ASP A 265 10.25 -16.88 10.39
CA ASP A 265 11.08 -17.68 11.28
C ASP A 265 12.55 -17.34 11.02
N ALA A 266 13.28 -16.97 12.08
CA ALA A 266 14.71 -16.63 12.04
C ALA A 266 15.54 -17.79 12.61
N GLU A 267 16.79 -17.94 12.14
CA GLU A 267 17.75 -18.85 12.77
C GLU A 267 18.33 -18.25 14.07
N PRO A 268 18.83 -19.07 15.02
CA PRO A 268 19.24 -18.60 16.35
C PRO A 268 20.23 -17.42 16.40
N ASP A 269 21.06 -17.26 15.37
CA ASP A 269 22.09 -16.21 15.27
C ASP A 269 21.77 -15.13 14.22
N ASP A 270 20.62 -15.23 13.54
CA ASP A 270 20.25 -14.24 12.54
C ASP A 270 20.06 -12.87 13.19
N ILE A 271 20.69 -11.85 12.62
CA ILE A 271 20.59 -10.47 13.06
C ILE A 271 19.37 -9.84 12.36
N PRO A 272 18.43 -9.22 13.10
CA PRO A 272 17.37 -8.43 12.48
C PRO A 272 17.97 -7.21 11.79
N VAL A 273 17.82 -7.10 10.48
CA VAL A 273 18.29 -5.96 9.69
C VAL A 273 17.10 -5.25 9.08
N PHE A 274 17.05 -3.93 9.23
CA PHE A 274 15.90 -3.11 8.90
C PHE A 274 16.23 -2.13 7.79
N TRP A 275 15.32 -2.05 6.83
CA TRP A 275 15.44 -1.28 5.60
C TRP A 275 14.23 -0.36 5.47
N ALA A 276 14.44 0.93 5.16
CA ALA A 276 13.34 1.88 4.96
C ALA A 276 12.39 1.41 3.84
N CYS A 277 11.11 1.23 4.12
CA CYS A 277 10.18 0.62 3.18
C CYS A 277 9.35 1.66 2.43
N GLY A 278 9.08 1.41 1.15
CA GLY A 278 8.18 2.21 0.31
C GLY A 278 6.69 2.14 0.68
N VAL A 279 6.35 1.49 1.79
CA VAL A 279 5.05 1.62 2.49
C VAL A 279 5.03 2.83 3.43
N THR A 280 6.17 3.49 3.68
CA THR A 280 6.24 4.75 4.46
C THR A 280 5.28 5.84 3.96
N PRO A 281 5.10 6.07 2.64
CA PRO A 281 4.05 6.95 2.14
C PRO A 281 2.63 6.57 2.59
N GLN A 282 2.31 5.27 2.74
CA GLN A 282 1.00 4.83 3.24
C GLN A 282 0.83 5.24 4.71
N ALA A 283 1.87 5.07 5.55
CA ALA A 283 1.83 5.55 6.93
C ALA A 283 1.68 7.08 7.01
N ALA A 284 2.29 7.83 6.07
CA ALA A 284 2.10 9.27 5.97
C ALA A 284 0.67 9.64 5.55
N VAL A 285 0.04 8.88 4.63
CA VAL A 285 -1.37 9.04 4.27
C VAL A 285 -2.27 8.82 5.49
N MET A 286 -2.08 7.74 6.24
CA MET A 286 -2.87 7.44 7.44
C MET A 286 -2.75 8.56 8.49
N ALA A 287 -1.53 9.05 8.73
CA ALA A 287 -1.26 10.07 9.74
C ALA A 287 -1.75 11.47 9.31
N SER A 288 -1.59 11.82 8.04
CA SER A 288 -1.87 13.16 7.50
C SER A 288 -3.29 13.33 6.97
N ARG A 289 -4.00 12.22 6.78
CA ARG A 289 -5.42 12.16 6.39
C ARG A 289 -5.77 13.02 5.17
N PRO A 290 -5.10 12.82 4.01
CA PRO A 290 -5.52 13.48 2.79
C PRO A 290 -6.97 13.08 2.47
N PRO A 291 -7.73 13.94 1.77
CA PRO A 291 -9.12 13.63 1.42
C PRO A 291 -9.22 12.35 0.58
N PHE A 292 -8.21 12.08 -0.23
CA PHE A 292 -8.12 10.87 -1.04
C PHE A 292 -6.65 10.48 -1.27
N ALA A 293 -6.37 9.19 -1.32
CA ALA A 293 -5.16 8.64 -1.91
C ALA A 293 -5.44 7.25 -2.50
N LEU A 294 -4.65 6.84 -3.48
CA LEU A 294 -4.67 5.49 -4.03
C LEU A 294 -3.24 4.94 -3.98
N THR A 295 -3.05 3.73 -3.45
CA THR A 295 -1.74 3.09 -3.42
C THR A 295 -1.81 1.67 -3.96
N HIS A 296 -0.66 1.04 -4.14
CA HIS A 296 -0.58 -0.42 -4.23
C HIS A 296 -0.88 -1.05 -2.86
N ALA A 297 -1.31 -2.33 -2.85
CA ALA A 297 -1.35 -3.12 -1.61
C ALA A 297 0.07 -3.63 -1.27
N PRO A 298 0.49 -3.70 0.01
CA PRO A 298 1.82 -4.15 0.38
C PRO A 298 2.19 -5.52 -0.22
N GLY A 299 3.35 -5.59 -0.88
CA GLY A 299 3.82 -6.80 -1.57
C GLY A 299 3.26 -6.99 -2.98
N GLN A 300 2.33 -6.15 -3.45
CA GLN A 300 1.68 -6.25 -4.77
C GLN A 300 2.03 -5.05 -5.65
N MET A 301 3.29 -4.98 -6.06
CA MET A 301 3.88 -3.81 -6.71
C MET A 301 3.68 -3.77 -8.22
N PHE A 302 3.98 -2.61 -8.82
CA PHE A 302 4.05 -2.43 -10.26
C PHE A 302 5.39 -2.92 -10.81
N LEU A 303 5.37 -3.73 -11.87
CA LEU A 303 6.55 -4.21 -12.57
C LEU A 303 6.93 -3.27 -13.72
N THR A 304 8.14 -2.71 -13.67
CA THR A 304 8.65 -1.82 -14.72
C THR A 304 9.39 -2.61 -15.82
N ASP A 305 9.70 -1.96 -16.94
CA ASP A 305 10.58 -2.52 -17.96
C ASP A 305 12.07 -2.27 -17.64
N ALA A 306 12.35 -1.46 -16.61
CA ALA A 306 13.70 -1.14 -16.17
C ALA A 306 14.36 -2.35 -15.49
N ARG A 307 15.66 -2.49 -15.70
CA ARG A 307 16.50 -3.51 -15.07
C ARG A 307 17.04 -3.00 -13.76
N ASP A 308 17.11 -3.88 -12.76
CA ASP A 308 17.65 -3.54 -11.44
C ASP A 308 19.09 -2.99 -11.53
N GLU A 309 19.89 -3.50 -12.47
CA GLU A 309 21.27 -3.06 -12.67
C GLU A 309 21.38 -1.59 -13.12
N GLN A 310 20.33 -1.02 -13.74
CA GLN A 310 20.36 0.39 -14.18
C GLN A 310 20.42 1.38 -13.02
N TYR A 311 19.97 0.97 -11.83
CA TYR A 311 19.96 1.81 -10.62
C TYR A 311 21.13 1.54 -9.69
N ARG A 312 22.01 0.60 -10.05
CA ARG A 312 23.19 0.24 -9.26
C ARG A 312 24.30 1.25 -9.47
N VAL A 313 24.82 1.83 -8.39
CA VAL A 313 26.01 2.68 -8.44
C VAL A 313 27.29 1.83 -8.36
N ALA A 314 28.32 2.27 -9.08
CA ALA A 314 29.63 1.62 -9.15
C ALA A 314 30.48 1.88 -7.90
#